data_AF-M7NSB8-F1
#
_entry.id   AF-M7NSB8-F1
#
_cell.length_a   1.000
_cell.length_b   1.000
_cell.length_c   1.000
_cell.angle_alpha   90.00
_cell.angle_beta   90.00
_cell.angle_gamma   90.00
#
_symmetry.space_group_name_H-M   'P 1'
#
loop_
_entity.id
_entity.type
_entity.pdbx_description
1 polymer ?
#
loop_
_entity_poly.entity_id
_entity_poly.type
_entity_poly.pdbx_seq_one_letter_code
_entity_poly.pdbx_strand_id
1 'polypeptide(L)'
;MDKQSRKDIKKKYKAEDRLKSLSKLLDSEYSWIRDFSQVELGNSLPPITKGEIDAAENGFDLTERLYYKMLELVRRSDPNIKTVLGQQTEAAIDGLSNYLQVVYHTYGFESILGVGDIDKHFTFFSDEERTQLEETNKRLKHAYALMDCEQMIALIEKGELTQDYDALQEIVKMYDPKTVEEKRLKFIKRHWQEYIIN
;
A
#
# COMPACT_ATOMS: atom_id res chain seq x y z
N MET A 1 29.89 27.70 17.30
CA MET A 1 28.96 26.94 16.44
C MET A 1 27.54 27.36 16.77
N ASP A 2 26.88 28.08 15.87
CA ASP A 2 25.55 28.65 16.10
C ASP A 2 24.44 27.57 16.11
N LYS A 3 23.23 27.97 16.52
CA LYS A 3 22.07 27.08 16.67
C LYS A 3 21.60 26.46 15.35
N GLN A 4 21.77 27.17 14.23
CA GLN A 4 21.39 26.71 12.90
C GLN A 4 22.40 25.67 12.38
N SER A 5 23.70 25.94 12.51
CA SER A 5 24.77 24.99 12.19
C SER A 5 24.63 23.66 12.96
N ARG A 6 24.27 23.72 14.25
CA ARG A 6 23.97 22.51 15.06
C ARG A 6 22.77 21.72 14.55
N LYS A 7 21.70 22.40 14.13
CA LYS A 7 20.50 21.76 13.57
C LYS A 7 20.81 21.07 12.25
N ASP A 8 21.58 21.70 11.38
CA ASP A 8 21.87 21.16 10.05
C ASP A 8 22.82 19.96 10.12
N ILE A 9 23.82 19.98 11.02
CA ILE A 9 24.66 18.82 11.33
C ILE A 9 23.81 17.65 11.87
N LYS A 10 22.90 17.92 12.81
CA LYS A 10 22.01 16.88 13.36
C LYS A 10 21.09 16.27 12.29
N LYS A 11 20.58 17.08 11.36
CA LYS A 11 19.79 16.59 10.22
C LYS A 11 20.63 15.69 9.31
N LYS A 12 21.87 16.08 9.02
CA LYS A 12 22.78 15.29 8.20
C LYS A 12 23.09 13.92 8.82
N TYR A 13 23.45 13.87 10.11
CA TYR A 13 23.69 12.60 10.80
C TYR A 13 22.45 11.69 10.82
N LYS A 14 21.26 12.25 11.08
CA LYS A 14 20.01 11.47 11.01
C LYS A 14 19.76 10.89 9.62
N ALA A 15 20.05 11.65 8.57
CA ALA A 15 19.92 11.17 7.19
C ALA A 15 20.93 10.05 6.90
N GLU A 16 22.20 10.21 7.31
CA GLU A 16 23.24 9.19 7.16
C GLU A 16 22.90 7.90 7.94
N ASP A 17 22.39 8.01 9.17
CA ASP A 17 22.00 6.85 9.98
C ASP A 17 20.77 6.13 9.39
N ARG A 18 19.81 6.88 8.82
CA ARG A 18 18.70 6.30 8.07
C ARG A 18 19.20 5.55 6.84
N LEU A 19 20.09 6.15 6.05
CA LEU A 19 20.67 5.50 4.87
C LEU A 19 21.43 4.22 5.24
N LYS A 20 22.22 4.24 6.32
CA LYS A 20 22.91 3.04 6.83
C LYS A 20 21.91 1.96 7.25
N SER A 21 20.85 2.34 7.96
CA SER A 21 19.82 1.40 8.40
C SER A 21 19.10 0.77 7.21
N LEU A 22 18.65 1.57 6.24
CA LEU A 22 18.03 1.08 5.01
C LEU A 22 18.97 0.20 4.17
N SER A 23 20.25 0.56 4.09
CA SER A 23 21.23 -0.24 3.35
C SER A 23 21.40 -1.64 3.95
N LYS A 24 21.35 -1.78 5.28
CA LYS A 24 21.40 -3.09 5.95
C LYS A 24 20.18 -3.96 5.64
N LEU A 25 19.03 -3.35 5.34
CA LEU A 25 17.80 -4.06 5.02
C LEU A 25 17.79 -4.59 3.57
N LEU A 26 18.72 -4.16 2.71
CA LEU A 26 18.86 -4.67 1.35
C LEU A 26 19.24 -6.17 1.32
N ASP A 27 19.91 -6.65 2.36
CA ASP A 27 20.32 -8.05 2.52
C ASP A 27 19.25 -8.90 3.24
N SER A 28 18.04 -8.37 3.43
CA SER A 28 16.95 -9.11 4.08
C SER A 28 16.51 -10.32 3.25
N GLU A 29 16.22 -11.42 3.93
CA GLU A 29 15.59 -12.62 3.33
C GLU A 29 14.14 -12.35 2.91
N TYR A 30 13.50 -11.32 3.46
CA TYR A 30 12.14 -10.92 3.14
C TYR A 30 12.13 -9.94 1.96
N SER A 31 11.48 -10.32 0.85
CA SER A 31 11.37 -9.52 -0.38
C SER A 31 10.85 -8.12 -0.11
N TRP A 32 9.73 -8.01 0.61
CA TRP A 32 9.08 -6.75 0.92
C TRP A 32 9.96 -5.77 1.71
N ILE A 33 10.80 -6.27 2.64
CA ILE A 33 11.75 -5.44 3.40
C ILE A 33 12.82 -4.87 2.46
N ARG A 34 13.37 -5.74 1.59
CA ARG A 34 14.39 -5.35 0.62
C ARG A 34 13.82 -4.35 -0.38
N ASP A 35 12.65 -4.62 -0.95
CA ASP A 35 12.03 -3.80 -1.99
C ASP A 35 11.61 -2.43 -1.43
N PHE A 36 11.02 -2.40 -0.23
CA PHE A 36 10.81 -1.15 0.51
C PHE A 36 12.12 -0.35 0.64
N SER A 37 13.19 -1.01 1.04
CA SER A 37 14.48 -0.35 1.27
C SER A 37 15.12 0.14 -0.03
N GLN A 38 14.98 -0.60 -1.14
CA GLN A 38 15.43 -0.17 -2.47
C GLN A 38 14.70 1.10 -2.89
N VAL A 39 13.37 1.11 -2.82
CA VAL A 39 12.55 2.29 -3.14
C VAL A 39 12.94 3.47 -2.25
N GLU A 40 13.09 3.23 -0.94
CA GLU A 40 13.44 4.25 0.04
C GLU A 40 14.84 4.84 -0.16
N LEU A 41 15.75 4.08 -0.78
CA LEU A 41 17.08 4.55 -1.18
C LEU A 41 17.08 5.18 -2.58
N GLY A 42 15.97 5.11 -3.32
CA GLY A 42 15.86 5.59 -4.70
C GLY A 42 16.43 4.62 -5.75
N ASN A 43 16.68 3.37 -5.37
CA ASN A 43 17.13 2.32 -6.28
C ASN A 43 15.95 1.78 -7.11
N SER A 44 16.24 1.29 -8.31
CA SER A 44 15.24 0.69 -9.19
C SER A 44 14.88 -0.72 -8.74
N LEU A 45 13.58 -1.03 -8.70
CA LEU A 45 13.11 -2.40 -8.65
C LEU A 45 13.11 -2.99 -10.06
N PRO A 46 13.15 -4.33 -10.19
CA PRO A 46 12.90 -4.99 -11.47
C PRO A 46 11.61 -4.49 -12.12
N PRO A 47 11.56 -4.35 -13.46
CA PRO A 47 10.35 -3.94 -14.15
C PRO A 47 9.23 -4.97 -13.96
N ILE A 48 7.98 -4.54 -14.15
CA ILE A 48 6.84 -5.45 -14.23
C ILE A 48 6.47 -5.63 -15.70
N THR A 49 6.64 -6.85 -16.18
CA THR A 49 6.40 -7.21 -17.58
C THR A 49 5.10 -7.98 -17.74
N LYS A 50 4.55 -7.99 -18.95
CA LYS A 50 3.41 -8.85 -19.29
C LYS A 50 3.68 -10.33 -18.97
N GLY A 51 4.89 -10.81 -19.28
CA GLY A 51 5.26 -12.20 -19.04
C GLY A 51 5.17 -12.59 -17.57
N GLU A 52 5.55 -11.68 -16.66
CA GLU A 52 5.42 -11.89 -15.21
C GLU A 52 3.97 -11.88 -14.76
N ILE A 53 3.15 -10.96 -15.29
CA ILE A 53 1.71 -10.91 -15.00
C ILE A 53 1.02 -12.21 -15.47
N ASP A 54 1.32 -12.67 -16.69
CA ASP A 54 0.72 -13.87 -17.27
C ASP A 54 1.14 -15.12 -16.47
N ALA A 55 2.42 -15.21 -16.06
CA ALA A 55 2.98 -16.32 -15.32
C ALA A 55 2.60 -16.36 -13.82
N ALA A 56 2.06 -15.27 -13.27
CA ALA A 56 1.67 -15.23 -11.87
C ALA A 56 0.57 -16.25 -11.56
N GLU A 57 0.85 -17.17 -10.65
CA GLU A 57 -0.13 -18.14 -10.13
C GLU A 57 -0.81 -17.65 -8.86
N ASN A 58 -0.13 -16.77 -8.12
CA ASN A 58 -0.55 -16.16 -6.87
C ASN A 58 -0.79 -14.65 -7.08
N GLY A 59 -1.96 -14.17 -6.68
CA GLY A 59 -2.31 -12.75 -6.77
C GLY A 59 -1.59 -11.89 -5.73
N PHE A 60 -1.23 -12.44 -4.58
CA PHE A 60 -0.56 -11.71 -3.50
C PHE A 60 0.85 -11.26 -3.91
N ASP A 61 1.71 -12.18 -4.36
CA ASP A 61 3.11 -11.86 -4.72
C ASP A 61 3.18 -10.84 -5.87
N LEU A 62 2.31 -10.98 -6.87
CA LEU A 62 2.21 -10.01 -7.97
C LEU A 62 1.75 -8.64 -7.45
N THR A 63 0.79 -8.61 -6.53
CA THR A 63 0.27 -7.37 -5.94
C THR A 63 1.32 -6.67 -5.09
N GLU A 64 2.07 -7.41 -4.26
CA GLU A 64 3.19 -6.85 -3.48
C GLU A 64 4.23 -6.20 -4.40
N ARG A 65 4.63 -6.89 -5.47
CA ARG A 65 5.58 -6.35 -6.45
C ARG A 65 5.04 -5.11 -7.15
N LEU A 66 3.79 -5.13 -7.59
CA LEU A 66 3.13 -3.97 -8.20
C LEU A 66 3.05 -2.79 -7.22
N TYR A 67 2.71 -3.06 -5.96
CA TYR A 67 2.63 -2.06 -4.90
C TYR A 67 3.98 -1.33 -4.74
N TYR A 68 5.08 -2.06 -4.58
CA TYR A 68 6.40 -1.43 -4.45
C TYR A 68 6.86 -0.75 -5.73
N LYS A 69 6.52 -1.28 -6.91
CA LYS A 69 6.83 -0.64 -8.19
C LYS A 69 6.06 0.67 -8.38
N MET A 70 4.83 0.75 -7.89
CA MET A 70 4.08 2.00 -7.85
C MET A 70 4.71 3.03 -6.91
N LEU A 71 5.17 2.60 -5.73
CA LEU A 71 5.89 3.49 -4.81
C LEU A 71 7.19 4.02 -5.43
N GLU A 72 7.91 3.18 -6.18
CA GLU A 72 9.06 3.61 -6.99
C GLU A 72 8.66 4.70 -8.00
N LEU A 73 7.60 4.47 -8.76
CA LEU A 73 7.09 5.40 -9.78
C LEU A 73 6.74 6.75 -9.16
N VAL A 74 5.95 6.74 -8.08
CA VAL A 74 5.55 7.95 -7.35
C VAL A 74 6.76 8.73 -6.88
N ARG A 75 7.70 8.06 -6.20
CA ARG A 75 8.91 8.70 -5.67
C ARG A 75 9.79 9.27 -6.77
N ARG A 76 9.88 8.62 -7.93
CA ARG A 76 10.63 9.14 -9.09
C ARG A 76 9.96 10.31 -9.77
N SER A 77 8.62 10.32 -9.80
CA SER A 77 7.84 11.38 -10.43
C SER A 77 7.86 12.69 -9.62
N ASP A 78 8.03 12.63 -8.30
CA ASP A 78 8.11 13.82 -7.44
C ASP A 78 9.37 13.80 -6.55
N PRO A 79 10.38 14.65 -6.84
CA PRO A 79 11.60 14.74 -6.04
C PRO A 79 11.38 15.30 -4.62
N ASN A 80 10.19 15.83 -4.32
CA ASN A 80 9.85 16.32 -2.98
C ASN A 80 9.48 15.19 -2.01
N ILE A 81 9.15 13.99 -2.52
CA ILE A 81 8.80 12.83 -1.71
C ILE A 81 10.06 12.30 -1.01
N LYS A 82 10.16 12.57 0.29
CA LYS A 82 11.31 12.15 1.13
C LYS A 82 11.18 10.74 1.72
N THR A 83 9.97 10.22 1.73
CA THR A 83 9.59 8.91 2.27
C THR A 83 8.36 8.43 1.52
N VAL A 84 8.30 7.14 1.21
CA VAL A 84 7.15 6.56 0.52
C VAL A 84 5.95 6.32 1.44
N LEU A 85 6.09 6.52 2.76
CA LEU A 85 5.00 6.35 3.74
C LEU A 85 4.45 7.69 4.27
N GLY A 86 4.27 8.70 3.41
CA GLY A 86 3.82 10.03 3.82
C GLY A 86 2.64 10.57 3.02
N GLN A 87 2.00 11.63 3.52
CA GLN A 87 0.86 12.29 2.85
C GLN A 87 1.15 12.73 1.41
N GLN A 88 2.42 13.06 1.10
CA GLN A 88 2.82 13.39 -0.27
C GLN A 88 2.72 12.19 -1.22
N THR A 89 3.01 10.98 -0.72
CA THR A 89 2.80 9.75 -1.48
C THR A 89 1.33 9.52 -1.73
N GLU A 90 0.48 9.64 -0.70
CA GLU A 90 -0.98 9.46 -0.84
C GLU A 90 -1.56 10.37 -1.93
N ALA A 91 -1.21 11.66 -1.90
CA ALA A 91 -1.65 12.61 -2.92
C ALA A 91 -1.15 12.27 -4.33
N ALA A 92 0.05 11.70 -4.45
CA ALA A 92 0.58 11.26 -5.74
C ALA A 92 -0.09 9.97 -6.24
N ILE A 93 -0.44 9.05 -5.33
CA ILE A 93 -1.21 7.84 -5.64
C ILE A 93 -2.60 8.19 -6.19
N ASP A 94 -3.26 9.20 -5.60
CA ASP A 94 -4.55 9.72 -6.09
C ASP A 94 -4.49 10.23 -7.53
N GLY A 95 -3.31 10.64 -8.00
CA GLY A 95 -3.08 11.06 -9.38
C GLY A 95 -2.81 9.92 -10.37
N LEU A 96 -2.66 8.67 -9.91
CA LEU A 96 -2.44 7.50 -10.77
C LEU A 96 -3.76 6.99 -11.36
N SER A 97 -3.68 6.06 -12.32
CA SER A 97 -4.87 5.41 -12.88
C SER A 97 -5.62 4.62 -11.80
N ASN A 98 -6.95 4.50 -11.94
CA ASN A 98 -7.77 3.72 -11.02
C ASN A 98 -7.29 2.26 -10.89
N TYR A 99 -6.70 1.70 -11.95
CA TYR A 99 -6.11 0.35 -11.94
C TYR A 99 -4.93 0.22 -10.98
N LEU A 100 -4.05 1.22 -10.95
CA LEU A 100 -2.94 1.26 -10.00
C LEU A 100 -3.46 1.53 -8.58
N GLN A 101 -4.40 2.46 -8.42
CA GLN A 101 -5.03 2.72 -7.11
C GLN A 101 -5.68 1.46 -6.51
N VAL A 102 -6.25 0.57 -7.34
CA VAL A 102 -6.76 -0.74 -6.88
C VAL A 102 -5.66 -1.53 -6.16
N VAL A 103 -4.47 -1.65 -6.74
CA VAL A 103 -3.34 -2.37 -6.10
C VAL A 103 -2.97 -1.70 -4.78
N TYR A 104 -2.82 -0.37 -4.77
CA TYR A 104 -2.41 0.35 -3.58
C TYR A 104 -3.36 0.17 -2.40
N HIS A 105 -4.65 0.47 -2.61
CA HIS A 105 -5.63 0.44 -1.54
C HIS A 105 -5.92 -0.99 -1.07
N THR A 106 -6.04 -1.95 -1.99
CA THR A 106 -6.36 -3.34 -1.64
C THR A 106 -5.22 -4.01 -0.90
N TYR A 107 -3.96 -3.79 -1.31
CA TYR A 107 -2.80 -4.36 -0.63
C TYR A 107 -2.71 -3.92 0.83
N GLY A 108 -2.88 -2.61 1.09
CA GLY A 108 -2.86 -2.07 2.46
C GLY A 108 -3.98 -2.64 3.33
N PHE A 109 -5.22 -2.64 2.83
CA PHE A 109 -6.37 -3.12 3.59
C PHE A 109 -6.32 -4.63 3.85
N GLU A 110 -6.03 -5.45 2.84
CA GLU A 110 -5.92 -6.90 2.99
C GLU A 110 -4.78 -7.31 3.92
N SER A 111 -3.68 -6.54 3.96
CA SER A 111 -2.59 -6.76 4.91
C SER A 111 -3.07 -6.57 6.35
N ILE A 112 -3.87 -5.53 6.61
CA ILE A 112 -4.48 -5.28 7.93
C ILE A 112 -5.39 -6.43 8.33
N LEU A 113 -6.26 -6.89 7.41
CA LEU A 113 -7.15 -8.01 7.67
C LEU A 113 -6.36 -9.32 7.92
N GLY A 114 -5.30 -9.55 7.15
CA GLY A 114 -4.47 -10.76 7.25
C GLY A 114 -3.73 -10.90 8.58
N VAL A 115 -3.39 -9.78 9.24
CA VAL A 115 -2.76 -9.79 10.57
C VAL A 115 -3.76 -9.70 11.73
N GLY A 116 -5.06 -9.59 11.45
CA GLY A 116 -6.12 -9.52 12.46
C GLY A 116 -6.35 -8.13 13.05
N ASP A 117 -5.78 -7.08 12.46
CA ASP A 117 -5.79 -5.70 12.96
C ASP A 117 -6.98 -4.88 12.41
N ILE A 118 -8.13 -5.50 12.16
CA ILE A 118 -9.30 -4.81 11.58
C ILE A 118 -9.73 -3.59 12.41
N ASP A 119 -9.56 -3.64 13.73
CA ASP A 119 -9.83 -2.53 14.64
C ASP A 119 -8.98 -1.29 14.32
N LYS A 120 -7.73 -1.48 13.89
CA LYS A 120 -6.85 -0.37 13.51
C LYS A 120 -7.31 0.36 12.25
N HIS A 121 -8.10 -0.29 11.40
CA HIS A 121 -8.69 0.34 10.22
C HIS A 121 -9.92 1.16 10.58
N PHE A 122 -10.83 0.62 11.39
CA PHE A 122 -12.15 1.24 11.64
C PHE A 122 -12.21 2.12 12.89
N THR A 123 -11.22 2.07 13.78
CA THR A 123 -11.20 2.90 14.99
C THR A 123 -10.64 4.30 14.71
N PHE A 124 -11.32 5.32 15.21
CA PHE A 124 -10.90 6.71 15.16
C PHE A 124 -11.15 7.40 16.50
N PHE A 125 -10.35 8.40 16.83
CA PHE A 125 -10.39 9.15 18.09
C PHE A 125 -10.74 10.63 17.90
N SER A 126 -10.90 11.09 16.66
CA SER A 126 -11.28 12.45 16.30
C SER A 126 -12.17 12.51 15.06
N ASP A 127 -12.90 13.62 14.89
CA ASP A 127 -13.71 13.85 13.68
C ASP A 127 -12.85 13.97 12.40
N GLU A 128 -11.61 14.45 12.53
CA GLU A 128 -10.66 14.53 11.42
C GLU A 128 -10.24 13.14 10.95
N GLU A 129 -9.90 12.25 11.89
CA GLU A 129 -9.63 10.83 11.59
C GLU A 129 -10.86 10.12 11.01
N ARG A 130 -12.07 10.40 11.53
CA ARG A 130 -13.32 9.85 10.96
C ARG A 130 -13.47 10.24 9.49
N THR A 131 -13.26 11.52 9.17
CA THR A 131 -13.41 12.04 7.80
C THR A 131 -12.39 11.38 6.86
N GLN A 132 -11.13 11.23 7.32
CA GLN A 132 -10.09 10.54 6.55
C GLN A 132 -10.42 9.05 6.34
N LEU A 133 -11.00 8.39 7.35
CA LEU A 133 -11.45 7.01 7.24
C LEU A 133 -12.60 6.87 6.22
N GLU A 134 -13.60 7.76 6.26
CA GLU A 134 -14.70 7.76 5.30
C GLU A 134 -14.20 7.89 3.84
N GLU A 135 -13.22 8.78 3.60
CA GLU A 135 -12.58 8.91 2.29
C GLU A 135 -11.79 7.66 1.90
N THR A 136 -11.05 7.07 2.83
CA THR A 136 -10.29 5.83 2.63
C THR A 136 -11.22 4.68 2.26
N ASN A 137 -12.32 4.51 2.99
CA ASN A 137 -13.32 3.49 2.72
C ASN A 137 -14.03 3.70 1.38
N LYS A 138 -14.28 4.95 0.98
CA LYS A 138 -14.83 5.26 -0.34
C LYS A 138 -13.88 4.80 -1.46
N ARG A 139 -12.58 5.05 -1.33
CA ARG A 139 -11.55 4.58 -2.28
C ARG A 139 -11.47 3.05 -2.31
N LEU A 140 -11.47 2.41 -1.14
CA LEU A 140 -11.48 0.96 -1.03
C LEU A 140 -12.71 0.33 -1.70
N LYS A 141 -13.92 0.83 -1.40
CA LYS A 141 -15.16 0.35 -2.03
C LYS A 141 -15.12 0.53 -3.55
N HIS A 142 -14.58 1.65 -4.04
CA HIS A 142 -14.39 1.85 -5.48
C HIS A 142 -13.42 0.82 -6.08
N ALA A 143 -12.29 0.55 -5.42
CA ALA A 143 -11.32 -0.45 -5.87
C ALA A 143 -11.92 -1.86 -5.92
N TYR A 144 -12.65 -2.28 -4.88
CA TYR A 144 -13.31 -3.59 -4.87
C TYR A 144 -14.46 -3.68 -5.88
N ALA A 145 -15.16 -2.59 -6.17
CA ALA A 145 -16.18 -2.54 -7.21
C ALA A 145 -15.58 -2.77 -8.60
N LEU A 146 -14.40 -2.20 -8.91
CA LEU A 146 -13.70 -2.45 -10.18
C LEU A 146 -13.31 -3.92 -10.37
N MET A 147 -13.06 -4.64 -9.28
CA MET A 147 -12.74 -6.07 -9.28
C MET A 147 -13.97 -6.99 -9.17
N ASP A 148 -15.19 -6.44 -9.20
CA ASP A 148 -16.45 -7.16 -8.96
C ASP A 148 -16.42 -7.95 -7.63
N CYS A 149 -15.93 -7.34 -6.55
CA CYS A 149 -15.72 -7.98 -5.25
C CYS A 149 -16.70 -7.49 -4.17
N GLU A 150 -17.98 -7.80 -4.35
CA GLU A 150 -19.09 -7.42 -3.46
C GLU A 150 -18.90 -7.83 -1.99
N GLN A 151 -18.23 -8.97 -1.75
CA GLN A 151 -17.93 -9.44 -0.41
C GLN A 151 -17.11 -8.43 0.39
N MET A 152 -16.12 -7.80 -0.23
CA MET A 152 -15.24 -6.82 0.41
C MET A 152 -15.93 -5.48 0.58
N ILE A 153 -16.80 -5.10 -0.36
CA ILE A 153 -17.66 -3.91 -0.22
C ILE A 153 -18.56 -4.08 1.01
N ALA A 154 -19.25 -5.22 1.12
CA ALA A 154 -20.13 -5.50 2.26
C ALA A 154 -19.38 -5.60 3.59
N LEU A 155 -18.13 -6.08 3.59
CA LEU A 155 -17.27 -6.09 4.77
C LEU A 155 -17.00 -4.66 5.24
N ILE A 156 -16.60 -3.77 4.33
CA ILE A 156 -16.32 -2.37 4.65
C ILE A 156 -17.58 -1.65 5.15
N GLU A 157 -18.71 -1.82 4.46
CA GLU A 157 -19.98 -1.21 4.85
C GLU A 157 -20.43 -1.63 6.25
N LYS A 158 -20.21 -2.90 6.63
CA LYS A 158 -20.51 -3.35 8.00
C LYS A 158 -19.51 -2.81 9.02
N GLY A 159 -18.22 -2.76 8.67
CA GLY A 159 -17.18 -2.18 9.52
C GLY A 159 -17.43 -0.70 9.82
N GLU A 160 -17.95 0.06 8.86
CA GLU A 160 -18.34 1.47 9.02
C GLU A 160 -19.44 1.70 10.07
N LEU A 161 -20.23 0.66 10.41
CA LEU A 161 -21.37 0.77 11.33
C LEU A 161 -21.03 0.48 12.78
N THR A 162 -19.79 0.10 13.09
CA THR A 162 -19.40 -0.30 14.46
C THR A 162 -17.96 0.08 14.77
N GLN A 163 -17.70 0.40 16.03
CA GLN A 163 -16.34 0.49 16.60
C GLN A 163 -16.10 -0.60 17.66
N ASP A 164 -17.07 -1.49 17.86
CA ASP A 164 -16.96 -2.59 18.82
C ASP A 164 -15.97 -3.64 18.28
N TYR A 165 -14.91 -3.89 19.05
CA TYR A 165 -13.84 -4.79 18.65
C TYR A 165 -14.36 -6.20 18.35
N ASP A 166 -15.21 -6.76 19.20
CA ASP A 166 -15.74 -8.12 19.01
C ASP A 166 -16.61 -8.21 17.75
N ALA A 167 -17.45 -7.21 17.50
CA ALA A 167 -18.23 -7.11 16.27
C ALA A 167 -17.34 -7.00 15.02
N LEU A 168 -16.24 -6.21 15.07
CA LEU A 168 -15.28 -6.10 13.98
C LEU A 168 -14.58 -7.44 13.69
N GLN A 169 -14.21 -8.19 14.73
CA GLN A 169 -13.63 -9.53 14.57
C GLN A 169 -14.61 -10.52 13.91
N GLU A 170 -15.90 -10.43 14.22
CA GLU A 170 -16.92 -11.22 13.53
C GLU A 170 -17.10 -10.79 12.06
N ILE A 171 -17.03 -9.50 11.75
CA ILE A 171 -17.10 -8.97 10.38
C ILE A 171 -15.90 -9.47 9.55
N VAL A 172 -14.70 -9.53 10.13
CA VAL A 172 -13.48 -10.03 9.44
C VAL A 172 -13.65 -11.44 8.90
N LYS A 173 -14.51 -12.28 9.51
CA LYS A 173 -14.79 -13.64 9.01
C LYS A 173 -15.46 -13.66 7.64
N MET A 174 -15.98 -12.52 7.18
CA MET A 174 -16.43 -12.35 5.80
C MET A 174 -15.28 -12.29 4.81
N TYR A 175 -14.04 -12.05 5.22
CA TYR A 175 -12.88 -12.03 4.35
C TYR A 175 -12.49 -13.47 3.96
N ASP A 176 -12.59 -13.77 2.68
CA ASP A 176 -12.01 -14.99 2.09
C ASP A 176 -10.80 -14.62 1.24
N PRO A 177 -9.57 -14.76 1.77
CA PRO A 177 -8.35 -14.39 1.06
C PRO A 177 -8.25 -15.03 -0.33
N LYS A 178 -8.67 -16.29 -0.49
CA LYS A 178 -8.54 -17.01 -1.76
C LYS A 178 -9.44 -16.41 -2.83
N THR A 179 -10.71 -16.19 -2.51
CA THR A 179 -11.67 -15.59 -3.44
C THR A 179 -11.26 -14.17 -3.85
N VAL A 180 -10.78 -13.37 -2.89
CA VAL A 180 -10.32 -12.00 -3.15
C VAL A 180 -9.07 -12.00 -4.02
N GLU A 181 -8.11 -12.87 -3.72
CA GLU A 181 -6.88 -13.03 -4.49
C GLU A 181 -7.15 -13.47 -5.93
N GLU A 182 -8.03 -14.46 -6.14
CA GLU A 182 -8.43 -14.93 -7.48
C GLU A 182 -9.06 -13.80 -8.31
N LYS A 183 -9.97 -13.02 -7.69
CA LYS A 183 -10.62 -11.87 -8.35
C LYS A 183 -9.61 -10.82 -8.75
N ARG A 184 -8.70 -10.45 -7.83
CA ARG A 184 -7.63 -9.49 -8.09
C ARG A 184 -6.68 -9.96 -9.18
N LEU A 185 -6.23 -11.21 -9.13
CA LEU A 185 -5.34 -11.77 -10.16
C LEU A 185 -6.01 -11.75 -11.53
N LYS A 186 -7.28 -12.15 -11.61
CA LYS A 186 -8.06 -12.09 -12.85
C LYS A 186 -8.20 -10.66 -13.37
N PHE A 187 -8.44 -9.70 -12.48
CA PHE A 187 -8.52 -8.28 -12.83
C PHE A 187 -7.19 -7.77 -13.39
N ILE A 188 -6.08 -8.00 -12.68
CA ILE A 188 -4.74 -7.58 -13.13
C ILE A 188 -4.38 -8.20 -14.49
N LYS A 189 -4.60 -9.50 -14.67
CA LYS A 189 -4.33 -10.18 -15.96
C LYS A 189 -5.18 -9.63 -17.11
N ARG A 190 -6.46 -9.31 -16.85
CA ARG A 190 -7.36 -8.75 -17.88
C ARG A 190 -6.92 -7.35 -18.32
N HIS A 191 -6.33 -6.58 -17.41
CA HIS A 191 -5.94 -5.18 -17.61
C HIS A 191 -4.41 -4.98 -17.58
N TRP A 192 -3.64 -6.00 -17.99
CA TRP A 192 -2.18 -6.04 -17.84
C TRP A 192 -1.45 -4.79 -18.39
N GLN A 193 -1.99 -4.14 -19.42
CA GLN A 193 -1.40 -2.95 -20.03
C GLN A 193 -1.25 -1.80 -19.03
N GLU A 194 -2.16 -1.68 -18.08
CA GLU A 194 -2.19 -0.66 -17.04
C GLU A 194 -1.10 -0.88 -15.97
N TYR A 195 -0.53 -2.08 -15.94
CA TYR A 195 0.40 -2.56 -14.91
C TYR A 195 1.83 -2.74 -15.40
N ILE A 196 2.12 -2.44 -16.67
CA ILE A 196 3.49 -2.43 -17.17
C ILE A 196 4.18 -1.15 -16.67
N ILE A 197 5.15 -1.32 -15.78
CA ILE A 197 5.93 -0.23 -15.19
C ILE A 197 7.42 -0.55 -15.37
N ASN A 198 8.14 0.33 -16.07
CA ASN A 198 9.57 0.22 -16.35
C ASN A 198 10.40 0.91 -15.24
#